data_AF-A0A1D6FA53-F1
#
_entry.id   AF-A0A1D6FA53-F1
#
_cell.length_a   1.000
_cell.length_b   1.000
_cell.length_c   1.000
_cell.angle_alpha   90.00
_cell.angle_beta   90.00
_cell.angle_gamma   90.00
#
_symmetry.space_group_name_H-M   'P 1'
#
loop_
_entity.id
_entity.type
_entity.pdbx_description
1 polymer ?
#
loop_
_entity_poly.entity_id
_entity_poly.type
_entity_poly.pdbx_seq_one_letter_code
_entity_poly.pdbx_strand_id
1 'polypeptide(L)'
;MLLGQAKVIRYYPYYQRVLETAKTIMLDLKYVNNAEDRAIFLTDIDKLKKIEIASSCSDLYHVVGETYWVATRCDSMAFRGRRLEGTRITTQNIGKTGFDFAIRTPCTPSRWEEYDEEMTAAWEAICEAYCNDTNPTRDPGVLDAVKDAILRMTYYWYNFMPLSRGSAVVGYVVLLGLFLAANMDITASIPPGVQVDWEAILSPDPGTFVDAVKPWLYPSTKISRCLKDYTDVSCAFSTTGSVVAALTSVDP
;
A
#
# COMPACT_ATOMS: atom_id res chain seq x y z
N MET A 1 -14.86 6.73 25.79
CA MET A 1 -15.61 6.00 24.74
C MET A 1 -14.98 6.31 23.38
N LEU A 2 -14.71 5.29 22.57
CA LEU A 2 -14.23 5.46 21.19
C LEU A 2 -15.41 5.77 20.26
N LEU A 3 -15.22 6.73 19.36
CA LEU A 3 -16.21 7.22 18.40
C LEU A 3 -15.70 7.07 16.97
N GLY A 4 -16.56 7.42 16.00
CA GLY A 4 -16.17 7.50 14.59
C GLY A 4 -15.75 6.15 13.99
N GLN A 5 -14.56 6.13 13.37
CA GLN A 5 -14.06 4.94 12.67
C GLN A 5 -13.91 3.73 13.59
N ALA A 6 -13.63 3.93 14.88
CA ALA A 6 -13.55 2.85 15.85
C ALA A 6 -14.90 2.12 16.08
N LYS A 7 -16.02 2.61 15.54
CA LYS A 7 -17.32 1.90 15.52
C LYS A 7 -17.64 1.23 14.19
N VAL A 8 -16.79 1.43 13.17
CA VAL A 8 -16.96 0.84 11.84
C VAL A 8 -16.32 -0.54 11.84
N ILE A 9 -17.09 -1.57 11.49
CA ILE A 9 -16.65 -2.99 11.47
C ILE A 9 -15.33 -3.18 10.72
N ARG A 10 -15.11 -2.40 9.65
CA ARG A 10 -13.89 -2.45 8.85
C ARG A 10 -12.64 -1.95 9.59
N TYR A 11 -12.77 -0.91 10.42
CA TYR A 11 -11.64 -0.21 11.04
C TYR A 11 -11.39 -0.70 12.47
N TYR A 12 -12.45 -1.08 13.18
CA TYR A 12 -12.40 -1.54 14.56
C TYR A 12 -11.35 -2.65 14.82
N PRO A 13 -11.21 -3.69 13.98
CA PRO A 13 -10.21 -4.74 14.19
C PRO A 13 -8.76 -4.22 14.18
N TYR A 14 -8.50 -3.08 13.54
CA TYR A 14 -7.17 -2.50 13.39
C TYR A 14 -6.83 -1.46 14.46
N TYR A 15 -7.76 -1.13 15.36
CA TYR A 15 -7.57 -0.10 16.40
C TYR A 15 -6.24 -0.27 17.15
N GLN A 16 -5.95 -1.48 17.65
CA GLN A 16 -4.73 -1.71 18.43
C GLN A 16 -3.47 -1.52 17.59
N ARG A 17 -3.44 -2.04 16.35
CA ARG A 17 -2.29 -1.87 15.45
C ARG A 17 -2.05 -0.41 15.10
N VAL A 18 -3.12 0.37 14.87
CA VAL A 18 -3.03 1.80 14.60
C VAL A 18 -2.52 2.56 15.83
N LEU A 19 -3.00 2.20 17.03
CA LEU A 19 -2.51 2.79 18.28
C LEU A 19 -1.02 2.56 18.49
N GLU A 20 -0.55 1.32 18.35
CA GLU A 20 0.89 1.00 18.46
C GLU A 20 1.72 1.67 17.37
N THR A 21 1.19 1.79 16.16
CA THR A 21 1.82 2.53 15.06
C THR A 21 1.97 4.01 15.43
N ALA A 22 0.92 4.63 15.95
CA ALA A 22 0.97 6.02 16.41
C ALA A 22 2.01 6.21 17.52
N LYS A 23 2.03 5.32 18.53
CA LYS A 23 3.05 5.32 19.60
C LYS A 23 4.46 5.25 19.04
N THR A 24 4.71 4.33 18.12
CA THR A 24 6.02 4.15 17.47
C THR A 24 6.45 5.42 16.74
N ILE A 25 5.55 6.04 15.97
CA ILE A 25 5.83 7.29 15.26
C ILE A 25 6.14 8.43 16.25
N MET A 26 5.34 8.56 17.31
CA MET A 26 5.54 9.59 18.34
C MET A 26 6.90 9.44 19.05
N LEU A 27 7.30 8.21 19.38
CA LEU A 27 8.57 7.92 20.06
C LEU A 27 9.78 8.16 19.16
N ASP A 28 9.66 7.84 17.87
CA ASP A 28 10.75 8.01 16.91
C ASP A 28 10.92 9.47 16.46
N LEU A 29 9.83 10.13 16.07
CA LEU A 29 9.87 11.54 15.64
C LEU A 29 10.00 12.52 16.79
N LYS A 30 9.53 12.15 17.98
CA LYS A 30 9.46 13.04 19.16
C LYS A 30 8.69 14.33 18.90
N TYR A 31 7.72 14.30 17.98
CA TYR A 31 6.74 15.36 17.81
C TYR A 31 5.43 14.79 17.24
N VAL A 32 4.36 15.55 17.41
CA VAL A 32 3.08 15.38 16.70
C VAL A 32 2.67 16.72 16.10
N ASN A 33 1.65 16.73 15.24
CA ASN A 33 1.08 17.97 14.72
C ASN A 33 -0.28 18.22 15.36
N ASN A 34 -0.57 19.47 15.71
CA ASN A 34 -1.88 19.84 16.24
C ASN A 34 -2.91 20.04 15.12
N ALA A 35 -4.13 20.44 15.48
CA ALA A 35 -5.22 20.70 14.52
C ALA A 35 -4.94 21.83 13.52
N GLU A 36 -3.94 22.69 13.79
CA GLU A 36 -3.50 23.79 12.93
C GLU A 36 -2.20 23.46 12.19
N ASP A 37 -1.82 22.18 12.13
CA ASP A 37 -0.59 21.68 11.50
C ASP A 37 0.71 22.24 12.13
N ARG A 38 0.64 22.69 13.39
CA ARG A 38 1.81 23.14 14.16
C ARG A 38 2.41 21.98 14.95
N ALA A 39 3.74 21.86 14.92
CA ALA A 39 4.45 20.82 15.64
C ALA A 39 4.37 21.02 17.17
N ILE A 40 3.97 19.97 17.89
CA ILE A 40 4.07 19.82 19.34
C ILE A 40 5.23 18.87 19.62
N PHE A 41 6.33 19.40 20.15
CA PHE A 41 7.50 18.59 20.49
C PHE A 41 7.28 17.77 21.77
N LEU A 42 7.65 16.49 21.70
CA LEU A 42 7.54 15.49 22.77
C LEU A 42 8.94 15.21 23.36
N THR A 43 9.65 16.25 23.78
CA THR A 43 11.05 16.15 24.23
C THR A 43 11.22 15.76 25.69
N ASP A 44 10.16 15.82 26.48
CA ASP A 44 10.16 15.44 27.89
C ASP A 44 10.19 13.91 28.05
N ILE A 45 11.19 13.41 28.79
CA ILE A 45 11.39 11.98 29.07
C ILE A 45 10.15 11.38 29.75
N ASP A 46 9.49 12.12 30.64
CA ASP A 46 8.30 11.61 31.34
C ASP A 46 7.10 11.51 30.40
N LYS A 47 6.99 12.40 29.40
CA LYS A 47 5.99 12.26 28.33
C LYS A 47 6.27 11.04 27.46
N LEU A 48 7.52 10.84 27.07
CA LEU A 48 7.92 9.68 26.25
C LEU A 48 7.62 8.35 26.96
N LYS A 49 7.93 8.24 28.26
CA LYS A 49 7.57 7.06 29.07
C LYS A 49 6.06 6.84 29.15
N LYS A 50 5.27 7.91 29.28
CA LYS A 50 3.81 7.80 29.29
C LYS A 50 3.25 7.37 27.93
N ILE A 51 3.87 7.79 26.82
CA ILE A 51 3.49 7.33 25.46
C ILE A 51 3.79 5.84 25.31
N GLU A 52 4.94 5.37 25.78
CA GLU A 52 5.35 3.97 25.69
C GLU A 52 4.34 3.02 26.37
N ILE A 53 3.87 3.38 27.56
CA ILE A 53 2.91 2.58 28.34
C ILE A 53 1.44 2.89 28.03
N ALA A 54 1.16 3.83 27.12
CA ALA A 54 -0.22 4.20 26.78
C ALA A 54 -0.97 2.99 26.20
N SER A 55 -2.17 2.77 26.73
CA SER A 55 -3.04 1.64 26.38
C SER A 55 -4.23 2.03 25.51
N SER A 56 -4.45 3.34 25.35
CA SER A 56 -5.60 3.89 24.64
C SER A 56 -5.28 5.22 23.95
N CYS A 57 -6.10 5.60 22.96
CA CYS A 57 -5.97 6.92 22.34
C CYS A 57 -6.24 8.06 23.33
N SER A 58 -7.05 7.81 24.37
CA SER A 58 -7.27 8.78 25.46
C SER A 58 -6.00 9.02 26.27
N ASP A 59 -5.23 7.97 26.57
CA ASP A 59 -3.95 8.11 27.28
C ASP A 59 -3.00 8.99 26.47
N LEU A 60 -2.87 8.71 25.17
CA LEU A 60 -2.04 9.52 24.27
C LEU A 60 -2.52 10.97 24.20
N TYR A 61 -3.83 11.21 24.07
CA TYR A 61 -4.39 12.55 24.09
C TYR A 61 -4.04 13.30 25.38
N HIS A 62 -4.15 12.65 26.54
CA HIS A 62 -3.82 13.28 27.82
C HIS A 62 -2.33 13.61 27.96
N VAL A 63 -1.44 12.84 27.32
CA VAL A 63 0.00 13.15 27.29
C VAL A 63 0.30 14.35 26.38
N VAL A 64 -0.34 14.40 25.20
CA VAL A 64 -0.16 15.49 24.23
C VAL A 64 -0.79 16.79 24.75
N GLY A 65 -2.01 16.70 25.29
CA GLY A 65 -2.76 17.81 25.89
C GLY A 65 -3.82 18.44 24.97
N GLU A 66 -3.79 18.15 23.68
CA GLU A 66 -4.72 18.70 22.69
C GLU A 66 -4.96 17.73 21.53
N THR A 67 -5.90 18.09 20.63
CA THR A 67 -6.16 17.33 19.39
C THR A 67 -4.90 17.32 18.53
N TYR A 68 -4.53 16.12 18.06
CA TYR A 68 -3.30 15.94 17.31
C TYR A 68 -3.43 14.90 16.21
N TRP A 69 -2.41 14.89 15.35
CA TRP A 69 -2.21 13.86 14.35
C TRP A 69 -0.72 13.53 14.18
N VAL A 70 -0.47 12.29 13.74
CA VAL A 70 0.83 11.81 13.26
C VAL A 70 0.63 11.13 11.91
N ALA A 71 1.62 11.16 11.03
CA ALA A 71 1.53 10.46 9.75
C ALA A 71 2.32 9.15 9.77
N THR A 72 1.74 8.09 9.21
CA THR A 72 2.53 6.92 8.82
C THR A 72 3.58 7.32 7.79
N ARG A 73 4.66 6.55 7.73
CA ARG A 73 5.75 6.80 6.81
C ARG A 73 5.62 5.86 5.63
N CYS A 74 6.05 6.37 4.48
CA CYS A 74 6.10 5.61 3.25
C CYS A 74 7.49 5.81 2.63
N ASP A 75 8.37 4.82 2.77
CA ASP A 75 9.71 4.89 2.19
C ASP A 75 9.59 4.91 0.65
N SER A 76 10.30 5.86 0.05
CA SER A 76 10.20 6.19 -1.37
C SER A 76 11.05 5.27 -2.24
N MET A 77 10.51 4.85 -3.40
CA MET A 77 11.31 4.19 -4.43
C MET A 77 11.77 5.18 -5.51
N ALA A 78 10.96 6.20 -5.82
CA ALA A 78 11.30 7.23 -6.80
C ALA A 78 12.43 8.18 -6.30
N PHE A 79 12.44 8.49 -5.00
CA PHE A 79 13.36 9.43 -4.37
C PHE A 79 14.21 8.71 -3.31
N ARG A 80 15.39 8.23 -3.71
CA ARG A 80 16.29 7.47 -2.81
C ARG A 80 16.50 8.17 -1.47
N GLY A 81 16.14 7.47 -0.38
CA GLY A 81 16.33 7.94 1.00
C GLY A 81 15.27 8.93 1.49
N ARG A 82 14.27 9.28 0.66
CA ARG A 82 13.14 10.10 1.08
C ARG A 82 12.08 9.24 1.76
N ARG A 83 11.37 9.88 2.69
CA ARG A 83 10.18 9.32 3.34
C ARG A 83 9.00 10.23 3.04
N LEU A 84 7.97 9.69 2.42
CA LEU A 84 6.76 10.41 2.07
C LEU A 84 5.76 10.40 3.24
N GLU A 85 4.85 11.37 3.21
CA GLU A 85 3.70 11.41 4.12
C GLU A 85 2.67 10.34 3.71
N GLY A 86 2.52 9.31 4.54
CA GLY A 86 1.50 8.30 4.40
C GLY A 86 0.13 8.76 4.90
N THR A 87 -0.53 7.91 5.67
CA THR A 87 -1.86 8.17 6.22
C THR A 87 -1.74 8.86 7.59
N ARG A 88 -2.54 9.90 7.82
CA ARG A 88 -2.59 10.59 9.12
C ARG A 88 -3.45 9.82 10.10
N ILE A 89 -2.91 9.48 11.25
CA ILE A 89 -3.63 8.97 12.42
C ILE A 89 -3.99 10.16 13.29
N THR A 90 -5.27 10.40 13.51
CA THR A 90 -5.79 11.56 14.22
C THR A 90 -6.49 11.15 15.50
N THR A 91 -6.23 11.87 16.59
CA THR A 91 -6.95 11.73 17.87
C THR A 91 -7.61 13.07 18.22
N GLN A 92 -8.93 13.10 18.27
CA GLN A 92 -9.71 14.30 18.58
C GLN A 92 -10.60 14.07 19.80
N ASN A 93 -10.67 15.05 20.70
CA ASN A 93 -11.61 15.02 21.81
C ASN A 93 -12.96 15.63 21.38
N ILE A 94 -14.02 14.82 21.40
CA ILE A 94 -15.39 15.23 21.04
C ILE A 94 -16.20 15.62 22.30
N GLY A 95 -15.53 16.28 23.26
CA GLY A 95 -16.12 16.75 24.51
C GLY A 95 -16.55 15.60 25.44
N LYS A 96 -17.76 15.70 26.01
CA LYS A 96 -18.28 14.72 26.99
C LYS A 96 -18.51 13.32 26.40
N THR A 97 -18.47 13.19 25.07
CA THR A 97 -18.85 11.98 24.35
C THR A 97 -17.69 11.00 24.18
N GLY A 98 -16.44 11.47 24.25
CA GLY A 98 -15.24 10.63 24.12
C GLY A 98 -14.29 11.10 23.01
N PHE A 99 -13.55 10.16 22.44
CA PHE A 99 -12.49 10.43 21.47
C PHE A 99 -12.83 9.88 20.09
N ASP A 100 -12.61 10.69 19.06
CA ASP A 100 -12.57 10.23 17.67
C ASP A 100 -11.12 9.85 17.33
N PHE A 101 -10.91 8.56 17.08
CA PHE A 101 -9.62 7.99 16.67
C PHE A 101 -9.79 7.43 15.27
N ALA A 102 -9.10 8.05 14.32
CA ALA A 102 -9.37 7.84 12.90
C ALA A 102 -8.09 7.94 12.06
N ILE A 103 -8.11 7.28 10.92
CA ILE A 103 -7.14 7.48 9.84
C ILE A 103 -7.70 8.40 8.76
N ARG A 104 -6.86 9.26 8.20
CA ARG A 104 -7.21 10.20 7.13
C ARG A 104 -6.07 10.27 6.12
N THR A 105 -6.40 10.08 4.84
CA THR A 105 -5.45 10.33 3.76
C THR A 105 -5.41 11.84 3.48
N PRO A 106 -4.23 12.47 3.51
CA PRO A 106 -4.07 13.86 3.07
C PRO A 106 -4.27 13.98 1.57
N CYS A 107 -4.98 15.02 1.14
CA CYS A 107 -5.22 15.34 -0.28
C CYS A 107 -4.51 16.65 -0.67
N THR A 108 -3.26 16.85 -0.25
CA THR A 108 -2.48 18.05 -0.57
C THR A 108 -1.88 17.95 -1.98
N PRO A 109 -1.76 19.04 -2.74
CA PRO A 109 -1.16 19.01 -4.09
C PRO A 109 0.25 18.41 -4.11
N SER A 110 1.11 18.77 -3.16
CA SER A 110 2.48 18.23 -3.08
C SER A 110 2.51 16.71 -2.92
N ARG A 111 1.56 16.15 -2.16
CA ARG A 111 1.47 14.71 -1.96
C ARG A 111 0.99 14.01 -3.24
N TRP A 112 0.11 14.64 -4.00
CA TRP A 112 -0.29 14.11 -5.31
C TRP A 112 0.89 14.02 -6.26
N GLU A 113 1.72 15.08 -6.34
CA GLU A 113 2.94 15.08 -7.15
C GLU A 113 3.92 13.98 -6.71
N GLU A 114 4.16 13.85 -5.39
CA GLU A 114 5.04 12.79 -4.85
C GLU A 114 4.56 11.38 -5.21
N TYR A 115 3.27 11.08 -5.03
CA TYR A 115 2.74 9.75 -5.32
C TYR A 115 2.54 9.49 -6.81
N ASP A 116 2.39 10.51 -7.65
CA ASP A 116 2.41 10.36 -9.11
C ASP A 116 3.78 9.85 -9.59
N GLU A 117 4.87 10.40 -9.04
CA GLU A 117 6.23 9.92 -9.29
C GLU A 117 6.45 8.50 -8.76
N GLU A 118 5.97 8.16 -7.56
CA GLU A 118 6.05 6.78 -7.04
C GLU A 118 5.29 5.78 -7.91
N MET A 119 4.06 6.13 -8.33
CA MET A 119 3.25 5.26 -9.17
C MET A 119 3.89 5.07 -10.55
N THR A 120 4.50 6.11 -11.11
CA THR A 120 5.25 6.03 -12.37
C THR A 120 6.45 5.11 -12.24
N ALA A 121 7.30 5.32 -11.22
CA ALA A 121 8.47 4.49 -10.99
C ALA A 121 8.10 3.02 -10.71
N ALA A 122 7.01 2.78 -9.95
CA ALA A 122 6.53 1.44 -9.67
C ALA A 122 5.99 0.73 -10.92
N TRP A 123 5.31 1.46 -11.81
CA TRP A 123 4.86 0.95 -13.10
C TRP A 123 6.04 0.58 -14.01
N GLU A 124 7.03 1.47 -14.13
CA GLU A 124 8.25 1.21 -14.91
C GLU A 124 8.97 -0.04 -14.39
N ALA A 125 9.07 -0.21 -13.07
CA ALA A 125 9.68 -1.40 -12.47
C ALA A 125 8.92 -2.70 -12.81
N ILE A 126 7.59 -2.67 -12.94
CA ILE A 126 6.82 -3.83 -13.40
C ILE A 126 7.15 -4.13 -14.85
N CYS A 127 7.16 -3.11 -15.72
CA CYS A 127 7.49 -3.26 -17.14
C CYS A 127 8.90 -3.84 -17.31
N GLU A 128 9.90 -3.29 -16.62
CA GLU A 128 11.27 -3.78 -16.64
C GLU A 128 11.37 -5.23 -16.16
N ALA A 129 10.75 -5.56 -15.02
CA ALA A 129 10.76 -6.93 -14.50
C ALA A 129 10.12 -7.93 -15.46
N TYR A 130 9.08 -7.52 -16.18
CA TYR A 130 8.34 -8.38 -17.10
C TYR A 130 9.00 -8.52 -18.48
N CYS A 131 9.57 -7.44 -19.00
CA CYS A 131 10.11 -7.36 -20.36
C CYS A 131 11.59 -7.76 -20.46
N ASN A 132 12.36 -7.69 -19.37
CA ASN A 132 13.78 -8.03 -19.39
C ASN A 132 14.06 -9.54 -19.46
N ASP A 133 13.07 -10.40 -19.19
CA ASP A 133 13.23 -11.85 -19.37
C ASP A 133 12.76 -12.30 -20.75
N THR A 134 13.74 -12.59 -21.61
CA THR A 134 13.53 -13.13 -22.95
C THR A 134 13.32 -14.65 -22.96
N ASN A 135 13.37 -15.34 -21.80
CA ASN A 135 13.18 -16.79 -21.78
C ASN A 135 11.71 -17.18 -21.96
N PRO A 136 11.38 -18.04 -22.95
CA PRO A 136 10.01 -18.46 -23.23
C PRO A 136 9.39 -19.33 -22.12
N THR A 137 10.22 -19.93 -21.25
CA THR A 137 9.75 -20.73 -20.11
C THR A 137 9.61 -19.96 -18.81
N ARG A 138 10.19 -18.73 -18.74
CA ARG A 138 10.39 -17.89 -17.55
C ARG A 138 10.84 -18.63 -16.30
N ASP A 139 12.06 -18.32 -15.83
CA ASP A 139 12.53 -18.87 -14.56
C ASP A 139 11.55 -18.48 -13.43
N PRO A 140 11.15 -19.41 -12.53
CA PRO A 140 10.44 -19.08 -11.30
C PRO A 140 10.98 -17.84 -10.57
N GLY A 141 12.31 -17.62 -10.56
CA GLY A 141 12.94 -16.45 -9.96
C GLY A 141 12.61 -15.11 -10.64
N VAL A 142 12.39 -15.12 -11.97
CA VAL A 142 11.95 -13.93 -12.72
C VAL A 142 10.50 -13.60 -12.40
N LEU A 143 9.64 -14.62 -12.30
CA LEU A 143 8.23 -14.41 -11.93
C LEU A 143 8.12 -13.80 -10.53
N ASP A 144 9.00 -14.15 -9.60
CA ASP A 144 9.02 -13.55 -8.27
C ASP A 144 9.39 -12.05 -8.31
N ALA A 145 10.29 -11.62 -9.19
CA ALA A 145 10.59 -10.20 -9.38
C ALA A 145 9.38 -9.41 -9.90
N VAL A 146 8.61 -9.99 -10.84
CA VAL A 146 7.36 -9.40 -11.34
C VAL A 146 6.33 -9.30 -10.21
N LYS A 147 6.13 -10.36 -9.42
CA LYS A 147 5.18 -10.36 -8.29
C LYS A 147 5.55 -9.30 -7.25
N ASP A 148 6.83 -9.21 -6.91
CA ASP A 148 7.36 -8.21 -5.98
C ASP A 148 7.05 -6.79 -6.52
N ALA A 149 7.35 -6.53 -7.80
CA ALA A 149 7.08 -5.22 -8.42
C ALA A 149 5.58 -4.86 -8.42
N ILE A 150 4.69 -5.81 -8.70
CA ILE A 150 3.24 -5.60 -8.63
C ILE A 150 2.81 -5.25 -7.19
N LEU A 151 3.33 -5.97 -6.18
CA LEU A 151 3.05 -5.66 -4.78
C LEU A 151 3.59 -4.29 -4.37
N ARG A 152 4.76 -3.86 -4.87
CA ARG A 152 5.29 -2.51 -4.63
C ARG A 152 4.38 -1.42 -5.19
N MET A 153 3.91 -1.55 -6.44
CA MET A 153 2.93 -0.61 -7.00
C MET A 153 1.63 -0.59 -6.16
N THR A 154 1.19 -1.76 -5.70
CA THR A 154 0.00 -1.89 -4.85
C THR A 154 0.19 -1.19 -3.49
N TYR A 155 1.39 -1.27 -2.90
CA TYR A 155 1.75 -0.55 -1.68
C TYR A 155 1.60 0.98 -1.85
N TYR A 156 2.14 1.53 -2.94
CA TYR A 156 2.03 2.97 -3.21
C TYR A 156 0.59 3.38 -3.51
N TRP A 157 -0.18 2.55 -4.24
CA TRP A 157 -1.61 2.81 -4.45
C TRP A 157 -2.40 2.92 -3.12
N TYR A 158 -2.17 2.00 -2.19
CA TYR A 158 -2.87 2.01 -0.90
C TYR A 158 -2.37 3.07 0.06
N ASN A 159 -1.15 3.55 -0.09
CA ASN A 159 -0.72 4.74 0.64
C ASN A 159 -1.29 6.00 -0.03
N PHE A 160 -1.24 6.10 -1.36
CA PHE A 160 -1.76 7.24 -2.12
C PHE A 160 -3.25 7.48 -1.89
N MET A 161 -4.06 6.41 -1.94
CA MET A 161 -5.53 6.42 -1.85
C MET A 161 -6.18 7.45 -2.80
N PRO A 162 -5.97 7.34 -4.13
CA PRO A 162 -6.31 8.40 -5.09
C PRO A 162 -7.82 8.65 -5.26
N LEU A 163 -8.66 7.67 -4.94
CA LEU A 163 -10.10 7.77 -5.16
C LEU A 163 -10.80 8.31 -3.92
N SER A 164 -11.79 9.17 -4.12
CA SER A 164 -12.63 9.67 -3.01
C SER A 164 -13.34 8.56 -2.25
N ARG A 165 -13.67 7.44 -2.95
CA ARG A 165 -14.21 6.21 -2.37
C ARG A 165 -13.73 5.01 -3.17
N GLY A 166 -13.46 3.90 -2.48
CA GLY A 166 -13.21 2.62 -3.12
C GLY A 166 -11.76 2.34 -3.51
N SER A 167 -10.79 3.18 -3.13
CA SER A 167 -9.36 2.93 -3.38
C SER A 167 -8.91 1.53 -2.96
N ALA A 168 -9.41 1.01 -1.83
CA ALA A 168 -9.09 -0.34 -1.36
C ALA A 168 -9.52 -1.45 -2.33
N VAL A 169 -10.78 -1.43 -2.79
CA VAL A 169 -11.32 -2.45 -3.70
C VAL A 169 -10.73 -2.31 -5.09
N VAL A 170 -10.60 -1.09 -5.60
CA VAL A 170 -10.00 -0.84 -6.93
C VAL A 170 -8.53 -1.24 -6.93
N GLY A 171 -7.78 -0.93 -5.87
CA GLY A 171 -6.38 -1.36 -5.74
C GLY A 171 -6.23 -2.87 -5.74
N TYR A 172 -7.16 -3.58 -5.09
CA TYR A 172 -7.14 -5.05 -5.09
C TYR A 172 -7.49 -5.62 -6.48
N VAL A 173 -8.45 -5.02 -7.18
CA VAL A 173 -8.78 -5.41 -8.56
C VAL A 173 -7.61 -5.17 -9.51
N VAL A 174 -6.91 -4.03 -9.38
CA VAL A 174 -5.71 -3.72 -10.18
C VAL A 174 -4.59 -4.71 -9.87
N LEU A 175 -4.34 -5.01 -8.58
CA LEU A 175 -3.41 -6.05 -8.16
C LEU A 175 -3.70 -7.38 -8.89
N LEU A 176 -4.93 -7.89 -8.81
CA LEU A 176 -5.31 -9.14 -9.47
C LEU A 176 -5.19 -9.06 -11.00
N GLY A 177 -5.57 -7.91 -11.59
CA GLY A 177 -5.47 -7.66 -13.02
C GLY A 177 -4.03 -7.67 -13.53
N LEU A 178 -3.08 -7.13 -12.75
CA LEU A 178 -1.66 -7.16 -13.09
C LEU A 178 -1.07 -8.57 -13.03
N PHE A 179 -1.46 -9.38 -12.03
CA PHE A 179 -1.11 -10.79 -11.99
C PHE A 179 -1.65 -11.53 -13.22
N LEU A 180 -2.94 -11.32 -13.55
CA LEU A 180 -3.55 -11.95 -14.71
C LEU A 180 -2.87 -11.52 -16.03
N ALA A 181 -2.57 -10.23 -16.19
CA ALA A 181 -1.82 -9.71 -17.34
C ALA A 181 -0.42 -10.34 -17.44
N ALA A 182 0.16 -10.69 -16.28
CA ALA A 182 1.41 -11.41 -16.21
C ALA A 182 1.30 -12.95 -16.38
N ASN A 183 0.14 -13.44 -16.84
CA ASN A 183 -0.18 -14.87 -17.03
C ASN A 183 -0.15 -15.68 -15.72
N MET A 184 -0.54 -15.02 -14.62
CA MET A 184 -0.61 -15.58 -13.28
C MET A 184 -2.03 -15.48 -12.72
N ASP A 185 -2.70 -16.61 -12.53
CA ASP A 185 -3.97 -16.72 -11.84
C ASP A 185 -3.75 -16.74 -10.32
N ILE A 186 -4.43 -15.86 -9.60
CA ILE A 186 -4.51 -15.93 -8.14
C ILE A 186 -5.72 -16.77 -7.77
N THR A 187 -5.48 -17.87 -7.05
CA THR A 187 -6.54 -18.85 -6.72
C THR A 187 -7.02 -18.80 -5.27
N ALA A 188 -6.34 -18.07 -4.39
CA ALA A 188 -6.74 -17.93 -3.00
C ALA A 188 -7.56 -16.66 -2.76
N SER A 189 -8.43 -16.73 -1.76
CA SER A 189 -9.07 -15.56 -1.15
C SER A 189 -8.14 -14.90 -0.12
N ILE A 190 -8.38 -13.62 0.18
CA ILE A 190 -7.71 -12.92 1.28
C ILE A 190 -7.94 -13.70 2.59
N PRO A 191 -6.89 -14.00 3.38
CA PRO A 191 -7.04 -14.73 4.64
C PRO A 191 -7.96 -14.02 5.64
N PRO A 192 -8.66 -14.77 6.51
CA PRO A 192 -9.45 -14.18 7.59
C PRO A 192 -8.62 -13.24 8.46
N GLY A 193 -9.17 -12.06 8.78
CA GLY A 193 -8.50 -11.06 9.60
C GLY A 193 -7.48 -10.19 8.87
N VAL A 194 -7.26 -10.42 7.56
CA VAL A 194 -6.38 -9.59 6.73
C VAL A 194 -7.20 -8.62 5.88
N GLN A 195 -6.75 -7.38 5.82
CA GLN A 195 -7.17 -6.37 4.85
C GLN A 195 -5.91 -5.81 4.19
N VAL A 196 -5.75 -6.07 2.89
CA VAL A 196 -4.51 -5.81 2.15
C VAL A 196 -4.12 -4.32 2.19
N ASP A 197 -5.10 -3.43 2.14
CA ASP A 197 -4.85 -1.99 2.23
C ASP A 197 -4.30 -1.58 3.60
N TRP A 198 -4.77 -2.18 4.67
CA TRP A 198 -4.22 -1.95 6.01
C TRP A 198 -2.81 -2.48 6.19
N GLU A 199 -2.48 -3.62 5.57
CA GLU A 199 -1.10 -4.11 5.57
C GLU A 199 -0.17 -3.09 4.89
N ALA A 200 -0.62 -2.40 3.83
CA ALA A 200 0.17 -1.36 3.19
C ALA A 200 0.24 -0.06 4.02
N ILE A 201 -0.89 0.43 4.55
CA ILE A 201 -0.96 1.69 5.34
C ILE A 201 -0.08 1.62 6.58
N LEU A 202 0.01 0.45 7.21
CA LEU A 202 0.75 0.23 8.46
C LEU A 202 2.18 -0.27 8.24
N SER A 203 2.57 -0.55 6.99
CA SER A 203 3.95 -0.91 6.65
C SER A 203 4.77 0.35 6.37
N PRO A 204 5.95 0.50 7.01
CA PRO A 204 6.78 1.70 6.83
C PRO A 204 7.43 1.79 5.44
N ASP A 205 7.61 0.65 4.79
CA ASP A 205 8.28 0.50 3.50
C ASP A 205 7.61 -0.59 2.66
N PRO A 206 7.79 -0.55 1.32
CA PRO A 206 7.19 -1.53 0.43
C PRO A 206 7.67 -2.97 0.67
N GLY A 207 8.90 -3.18 1.15
CA GLY A 207 9.44 -4.51 1.44
C GLY A 207 8.68 -5.19 2.58
N THR A 208 8.46 -4.46 3.68
CA THR A 208 7.64 -4.94 4.80
C THR A 208 6.22 -5.33 4.35
N PHE A 209 5.62 -4.56 3.43
CA PHE A 209 4.32 -4.91 2.85
C PHE A 209 4.38 -6.18 2.00
N VAL A 210 5.40 -6.32 1.15
CA VAL A 210 5.61 -7.53 0.35
C VAL A 210 5.71 -8.76 1.26
N ASP A 211 6.51 -8.69 2.31
CA ASP A 211 6.71 -9.79 3.27
C ASP A 211 5.43 -10.17 4.02
N ALA A 212 4.52 -9.22 4.24
CA ALA A 212 3.21 -9.49 4.86
C ALA A 212 2.22 -10.19 3.90
N VAL A 213 2.27 -9.88 2.60
CA VAL A 213 1.31 -10.38 1.61
C VAL A 213 1.79 -11.67 0.92
N LYS A 214 3.09 -11.75 0.64
CA LYS A 214 3.76 -12.86 -0.04
C LYS A 214 3.40 -14.25 0.52
N PRO A 215 3.35 -14.50 1.85
CA PRO A 215 3.15 -15.84 2.40
C PRO A 215 1.85 -16.53 1.98
N TRP A 216 0.78 -15.77 1.73
CA TRP A 216 -0.50 -16.33 1.31
C TRP A 216 -0.77 -16.12 -0.19
N LEU A 217 -0.26 -15.04 -0.78
CA LEU A 217 -0.52 -14.72 -2.19
C LEU A 217 0.33 -15.58 -3.13
N TYR A 218 1.63 -15.74 -2.88
CA TYR A 218 2.54 -16.38 -3.84
C TYR A 218 2.25 -17.87 -4.01
N PRO A 219 2.01 -18.65 -2.94
CA PRO A 219 1.63 -20.06 -3.08
C PRO A 219 0.30 -20.27 -3.82
N SER A 220 -0.56 -19.24 -3.86
CA SER A 220 -1.84 -19.30 -4.56
C SER A 220 -1.74 -18.98 -6.06
N THR A 221 -0.56 -18.56 -6.51
CA THR A 221 -0.32 -18.17 -7.90
C THR A 221 -0.17 -19.41 -8.77
N LYS A 222 -0.94 -19.49 -9.85
CA LYS A 222 -0.82 -20.53 -10.88
C LYS A 222 -0.54 -19.87 -12.23
N ILE A 223 0.32 -20.48 -13.04
CA ILE A 223 0.51 -20.00 -14.41
C ILE A 223 -0.75 -20.36 -15.19
N SER A 224 -1.49 -19.34 -15.67
CA SER A 224 -2.84 -19.49 -16.21
C SER A 224 -2.86 -20.40 -17.43
N ARG A 225 -1.85 -20.30 -18.30
CA ARG A 225 -1.63 -21.18 -19.47
C ARG A 225 -0.16 -21.33 -19.79
N CYS A 226 0.24 -22.52 -20.25
CA CYS A 226 1.58 -22.72 -20.77
C CYS A 226 1.69 -22.04 -22.14
N LEU A 227 2.55 -21.03 -22.27
CA LEU A 227 2.84 -20.41 -23.58
C LEU A 227 3.30 -21.45 -24.62
N LYS A 228 3.79 -22.62 -24.19
CA LYS A 228 4.17 -23.74 -25.06
C LYS A 228 2.99 -24.38 -25.80
N ASP A 229 1.76 -24.18 -25.33
CA ASP A 229 0.56 -24.71 -25.99
C ASP A 229 0.16 -23.85 -27.21
N TYR A 230 0.77 -22.66 -27.36
CA TYR A 230 0.59 -21.77 -28.49
C TYR A 230 1.73 -21.95 -29.50
N THR A 231 1.40 -21.96 -30.79
CA THR A 231 2.40 -21.95 -31.86
C THR A 231 3.20 -20.66 -31.79
N ASP A 232 4.53 -20.76 -31.87
CA ASP A 232 5.40 -19.59 -31.94
C ASP A 232 4.94 -18.67 -33.10
N VAL A 233 4.86 -17.37 -32.83
CA VAL A 233 4.52 -16.35 -33.83
C VAL A 233 5.46 -16.48 -35.03
N SER A 234 6.74 -16.82 -34.80
CA SER A 234 7.72 -17.04 -35.87
C SER A 234 7.37 -18.25 -36.77
N CYS A 235 6.71 -19.27 -36.21
CA CYS A 235 6.23 -20.44 -36.93
C CYS A 235 4.91 -20.15 -37.68
N ALA A 236 4.05 -19.30 -37.11
CA ALA A 236 2.76 -18.94 -37.70
C ALA A 236 2.87 -17.86 -38.79
N PHE A 237 3.88 -16.99 -38.70
CA PHE A 237 4.06 -15.83 -39.57
C PHE A 237 5.50 -15.73 -40.05
N SER A 238 5.72 -16.00 -41.33
CA SER A 238 7.07 -16.03 -41.93
C SER A 238 7.68 -14.65 -42.15
N THR A 239 6.90 -13.57 -42.04
CA THR A 239 7.37 -12.20 -42.25
C THR A 239 6.74 -11.22 -41.24
N THR A 240 7.46 -10.14 -40.92
CA THR A 240 6.91 -9.02 -40.13
C THR A 240 5.63 -8.45 -40.75
N GLY A 241 5.56 -8.39 -42.08
CA GLY A 241 4.35 -7.96 -42.81
C GLY A 241 3.14 -8.86 -42.56
N SER A 242 3.34 -10.18 -42.46
CA SER A 242 2.26 -11.12 -42.13
C SER A 242 1.76 -11.00 -40.69
N VAL A 243 2.64 -10.65 -39.74
CA VAL A 243 2.25 -10.33 -38.36
C VAL A 243 1.41 -9.05 -38.34
N VAL A 244 1.87 -7.99 -39.01
CA VAL A 244 1.13 -6.72 -39.10
C VAL A 244 -0.24 -6.95 -39.76
N ALA A 245 -0.30 -7.70 -40.87
CA ALA A 245 -1.55 -8.01 -41.56
C ALA A 245 -2.54 -8.74 -40.65
N ALA A 246 -2.09 -9.73 -39.87
CA ALA A 246 -2.95 -10.47 -38.93
C ALA A 246 -3.44 -9.61 -37.74
N LEU A 247 -2.65 -8.63 -37.30
CA LEU A 247 -3.02 -7.70 -36.23
C LEU A 247 -3.88 -6.52 -36.71
N THR A 248 -3.88 -6.25 -38.01
CA THR A 248 -4.60 -5.12 -38.63
C THR A 248 -5.81 -5.57 -39.44
N SER A 249 -6.02 -6.87 -39.63
CA SER A 249 -7.24 -7.41 -40.22
C SER A 249 -8.42 -7.16 -39.28
N VAL A 250 -9.18 -6.12 -39.60
CA VAL A 250 -10.57 -5.96 -39.17
C VAL A 250 -11.38 -6.90 -40.03
N ASP A 251 -12.18 -7.79 -39.45
CA ASP A 251 -13.13 -8.61 -40.22
C ASP A 251 -13.99 -7.67 -41.11
N PRO A 252 -14.23 -8.01 -42.39
CA PRO A 252 -15.10 -7.23 -43.27
C PRO A 252 -16.56 -7.20 -42.83
#